data_AF-A0KW87-F1
#
_entry.id   AF-A0KW87-F1
#
_cell.length_a   1.000
_cell.length_b   1.000
_cell.length_c   1.000
_cell.angle_alpha   90.00
_cell.angle_beta   90.00
_cell.angle_gamma   90.00
#
_symmetry.space_group_name_H-M   'P 1'
#
loop_
_entity.id
_entity.type
_entity.pdbx_description
1 polymer ?
#
loop_
_entity_poly.entity_id
_entity_poly.type
_entity_poly.pdbx_seq_one_letter_code
_entity_poly.pdbx_strand_id
1 'polypeptide(L)'
;MNIAEQHRQHVQRAIETTYEHQRIAAKKTFDKFSAGARAVVVAAEMQSGKSGIALVLAGLQRLALSDEAICDRKRLKDTLYLVTMADVALQEQAKRDLAPTPNIVISNFANFESALVTDFKHRAPKLIIIDECHYGSHIEAIRYSRVFDYIEKENTECCIVFISATPFSALYSAGADSILRHNFHTKLVFHKTGSDYHGIREMHRHNQLIKLSEDQRDFCDDSLLQKRFIRQFMEHEGPGWSLIRVPSSQASTAKQVLMAHGIAEEQIYIIGQKLVGVAEHELCSIDDFKSEYETAAMFDDKLIAITVAGFRAGVNFGQNMKENLINTWDSTIANIAAVVQANVGRACGYHQNTQAKHFTNLDAVRAYSDLLDHLEAKDNSEDFEGLHQLFEDICDKYQVRGIDRGTMIAPEPQVQLTKKLDDSATYLTKGYIAVPAKLSCIDADFSAYTSDPEVLEAIQLIRGEFLAEGTPYPKSGRAMKGDDKNWIKAQWVNGVTYDDYTPSCAKSRAIDFTAKLNDGIEVEFNQVVNPGGGEITADKRIMATIFSTYNLSRKKDAFKRAMDADDMTEICQLLGCEYDNTLILLYQRGEFSQSLTDQKRQDPIQISKIRSDSVFK
;
A
#
# COMPACT_ATOMS: atom_id res chain seq x y z
N MET A 1 -20.42 -32.84 -24.50
CA MET A 1 -19.29 -32.29 -23.73
C MET A 1 -19.85 -31.72 -22.44
N ASN A 2 -19.23 -32.02 -21.30
CA ASN A 2 -19.59 -31.43 -20.00
C ASN A 2 -19.41 -29.90 -20.09
N ILE A 3 -20.39 -29.11 -19.65
CA ILE A 3 -20.35 -27.63 -19.67
C ILE A 3 -19.15 -27.13 -18.84
N ALA A 4 -18.83 -27.79 -17.73
CA ALA A 4 -17.67 -27.46 -16.91
C ALA A 4 -16.36 -27.60 -17.70
N GLU A 5 -16.22 -28.67 -18.48
CA GLU A 5 -15.05 -28.92 -19.32
C GLU A 5 -14.89 -27.84 -20.41
N GLN A 6 -16.01 -27.38 -20.99
CA GLN A 6 -15.96 -26.26 -21.93
C GLN A 6 -15.45 -24.98 -21.27
N HIS A 7 -15.90 -24.66 -20.04
CA HIS A 7 -15.37 -23.52 -19.29
C HIS A 7 -13.88 -23.67 -18.99
N ARG A 8 -13.41 -24.85 -18.58
CA ARG A 8 -11.99 -25.12 -18.33
C ARG A 8 -11.14 -24.93 -19.58
N GLN A 9 -11.61 -25.40 -20.73
CA GLN A 9 -10.93 -25.21 -22.01
C GLN A 9 -10.83 -23.73 -22.41
N HIS A 10 -11.86 -22.93 -22.15
CA HIS A 10 -11.79 -21.48 -22.41
C HIS A 10 -10.72 -20.80 -21.55
N VAL A 11 -10.65 -21.16 -20.26
CA VAL A 11 -9.63 -20.62 -19.35
C VAL A 11 -8.23 -21.06 -19.77
N GLN A 12 -8.05 -22.31 -20.18
CA GLN A 12 -6.77 -22.84 -20.67
C GLN A 12 -6.29 -22.11 -21.94
N ARG A 13 -7.17 -21.87 -22.91
CA ARG A 13 -6.83 -21.07 -24.11
C ARG A 13 -6.38 -19.66 -23.75
N ALA A 14 -7.00 -19.02 -22.76
CA ALA A 14 -6.57 -17.71 -22.29
C ALA A 14 -5.16 -17.77 -21.68
N ILE A 15 -4.88 -18.78 -20.84
CA ILE A 15 -3.55 -19.01 -20.25
C ILE A 15 -2.49 -19.24 -21.33
N GLU A 16 -2.81 -19.96 -22.41
CA GLU A 16 -1.89 -20.28 -23.51
C GLU A 16 -1.40 -19.04 -24.28
N THR A 17 -2.11 -17.91 -24.20
CA THR A 17 -1.70 -16.64 -24.85
C THR A 17 -0.48 -15.96 -24.20
N THR A 18 -0.07 -16.43 -23.01
CA THR A 18 1.04 -15.85 -22.23
C THR A 18 2.39 -16.50 -22.56
N TYR A 19 3.50 -15.93 -22.08
CA TYR A 19 4.80 -16.58 -22.22
C TYR A 19 4.99 -17.71 -21.20
N GLU A 20 5.82 -18.70 -21.55
CA GLU A 20 6.07 -19.86 -20.68
C GLU A 20 6.59 -19.48 -19.30
N HIS A 21 7.56 -18.57 -19.23
CA HIS A 21 8.14 -18.13 -17.97
C HIS A 21 7.13 -17.39 -17.07
N GLN A 22 6.10 -16.75 -17.64
CA GLN A 22 4.97 -16.16 -16.89
C GLN A 22 4.08 -17.26 -16.29
N ARG A 23 3.78 -18.30 -17.07
CA ARG A 23 3.04 -19.48 -16.57
C ARG A 23 3.78 -20.18 -15.45
N ILE A 24 5.10 -20.33 -15.56
CA ILE A 24 5.93 -20.95 -14.52
C ILE A 24 5.86 -20.14 -13.22
N ALA A 25 6.04 -18.81 -13.28
CA ALA A 25 5.97 -17.97 -12.09
C ALA A 25 4.58 -17.97 -11.44
N ALA A 26 3.51 -17.90 -12.25
CA ALA A 26 2.14 -17.99 -11.76
C ALA A 26 1.85 -19.35 -11.10
N LYS A 27 2.32 -20.45 -11.70
CA LYS A 27 2.17 -21.80 -11.13
C LYS A 27 2.91 -21.93 -9.80
N LYS A 28 4.19 -21.52 -9.74
CA LYS A 28 4.96 -21.48 -8.49
C LYS A 28 4.24 -20.72 -7.38
N THR A 29 3.69 -19.56 -7.73
CA THR A 29 2.90 -18.71 -6.82
C THR A 29 1.64 -19.43 -6.34
N PHE A 30 0.88 -20.06 -7.23
CA PHE A 30 -0.34 -20.79 -6.90
C PHE A 30 -0.07 -22.04 -6.04
N ASP A 31 1.06 -22.72 -6.28
CA ASP A 31 1.50 -23.86 -5.48
C ASP A 31 1.81 -23.44 -4.02
N LYS A 32 2.29 -22.22 -3.78
CA LYS A 32 2.48 -21.69 -2.41
C LYS A 32 1.15 -21.55 -1.65
N PHE A 33 0.08 -21.14 -2.34
CA PHE A 33 -1.26 -21.10 -1.73
C PHE A 33 -1.76 -22.48 -1.34
N SER A 34 -1.52 -23.47 -2.21
CA SER A 34 -1.85 -24.87 -1.91
C SER A 34 -1.05 -25.43 -0.73
N ALA A 35 0.13 -24.88 -0.45
CA ALA A 35 0.98 -25.20 0.69
C ALA A 35 0.64 -24.41 1.98
N GLY A 36 -0.46 -23.64 1.98
CA GLY A 36 -0.95 -22.93 3.16
C GLY A 36 -0.50 -21.47 3.29
N ALA A 37 0.25 -20.93 2.32
CA ALA A 37 0.47 -19.49 2.26
C ALA A 37 -0.84 -18.76 1.97
N ARG A 38 -1.07 -17.61 2.59
CA ARG A 38 -2.16 -16.68 2.24
C ARG A 38 -1.67 -15.46 1.47
N ALA A 39 -0.38 -15.14 1.59
CA ALA A 39 0.26 -14.05 0.87
C ALA A 39 1.47 -14.54 0.07
N VAL A 40 1.60 -14.07 -1.18
CA VAL A 40 2.79 -14.29 -1.99
C VAL A 40 3.26 -12.98 -2.60
N VAL A 41 4.56 -12.71 -2.49
CA VAL A 41 5.23 -11.61 -3.18
C VAL A 41 5.96 -12.18 -4.38
N VAL A 42 5.63 -11.66 -5.57
CA VAL A 42 6.26 -11.98 -6.84
C VAL A 42 7.18 -10.83 -7.21
N ALA A 43 8.49 -11.06 -7.08
CA ALA A 43 9.50 -10.13 -7.54
C ALA A 43 9.71 -10.35 -9.05
N ALA A 44 9.38 -9.34 -9.87
CA ALA A 44 9.39 -9.44 -11.32
C ALA A 44 9.95 -8.19 -11.98
N GLU A 45 10.96 -8.35 -12.84
CA GLU A 45 11.62 -7.24 -13.54
C GLU A 45 10.63 -6.36 -14.34
N MET A 46 11.03 -5.13 -14.65
CA MET A 46 10.17 -4.20 -15.37
C MET A 46 9.90 -4.63 -16.80
N GLN A 47 8.66 -4.48 -17.27
CA GLN A 47 8.28 -4.87 -18.63
C GLN A 47 8.54 -6.37 -18.95
N SER A 48 8.69 -7.22 -17.93
CA SER A 48 8.81 -8.68 -18.07
C SER A 48 7.46 -9.40 -18.33
N GLY A 49 6.37 -8.62 -18.36
CA GLY A 49 5.00 -9.10 -18.53
C GLY A 49 4.33 -9.59 -17.24
N LYS A 50 4.41 -8.76 -16.19
CA LYS A 50 3.66 -8.91 -14.92
C LYS A 50 2.15 -9.12 -15.14
N SER A 51 1.53 -8.40 -16.07
CA SER A 51 0.11 -8.59 -16.44
C SER A 51 -0.17 -10.03 -16.89
N GLY A 52 0.76 -10.67 -17.61
CA GLY A 52 0.65 -12.06 -18.02
C GLY A 52 0.68 -13.03 -16.83
N ILE A 53 1.50 -12.76 -15.81
CA ILE A 53 1.48 -13.55 -14.56
C ILE A 53 0.12 -13.43 -13.88
N ALA A 54 -0.43 -12.22 -13.79
CA ALA A 54 -1.74 -11.98 -13.20
C ALA A 54 -2.88 -12.68 -13.96
N LEU A 55 -2.85 -12.66 -15.29
CA LEU A 55 -3.77 -13.39 -16.15
C LEU A 55 -3.73 -14.89 -15.84
N VAL A 56 -2.54 -15.49 -15.79
CA VAL A 56 -2.41 -16.92 -15.48
C VAL A 56 -2.87 -17.23 -14.06
N LEU A 57 -2.53 -16.40 -13.08
CA LEU A 57 -2.98 -16.58 -11.69
C LEU A 57 -4.50 -16.57 -11.56
N ALA A 58 -5.18 -15.63 -12.21
CA ALA A 58 -6.63 -15.60 -12.25
C ALA A 58 -7.21 -16.83 -12.96
N GLY A 59 -6.56 -17.29 -14.04
CA GLY A 59 -6.93 -18.52 -14.73
C GLY A 59 -6.80 -19.76 -13.84
N LEU A 60 -5.69 -19.90 -13.12
CA LEU A 60 -5.47 -21.00 -12.16
C LEU A 60 -6.48 -20.96 -11.01
N GLN A 61 -6.78 -19.78 -10.47
CA GLN A 61 -7.83 -19.59 -9.48
C GLN A 61 -9.20 -20.07 -10.01
N ARG A 62 -9.52 -19.76 -11.28
CA ARG A 62 -10.77 -20.19 -11.91
C ARG A 62 -10.79 -21.71 -12.10
N LEU A 63 -9.69 -22.31 -12.54
CA LEU A 63 -9.55 -23.75 -12.73
C LEU A 63 -9.63 -24.52 -11.40
N ALA A 64 -9.29 -23.91 -10.27
CA ALA A 64 -9.43 -24.54 -8.95
C ALA A 64 -10.88 -24.64 -8.43
N LEU A 65 -11.87 -24.14 -9.16
CA LEU A 65 -13.29 -24.27 -8.79
C LEU A 65 -13.84 -25.68 -9.08
N SER A 66 -14.84 -26.09 -8.30
CA SER A 66 -15.63 -27.31 -8.59
C SER A 66 -16.43 -27.15 -9.88
N ASP A 67 -16.89 -28.26 -10.44
CA ASP A 67 -17.68 -28.28 -11.67
C ASP A 67 -19.00 -27.50 -11.54
N GLU A 68 -19.62 -27.51 -10.37
CA GLU A 68 -20.81 -26.71 -10.09
C GLU A 68 -20.47 -25.22 -10.04
N ALA A 69 -19.38 -24.87 -9.37
CA ALA A 69 -18.99 -23.49 -9.15
C ALA A 69 -18.49 -22.80 -10.43
N ILE A 70 -17.79 -23.53 -11.30
CA ILE A 70 -17.27 -22.98 -12.56
C ILE A 70 -18.39 -22.70 -13.58
N CYS A 71 -19.49 -23.46 -13.51
CA CYS A 71 -20.67 -23.28 -14.36
C CYS A 71 -21.64 -22.18 -13.86
N ASP A 72 -21.52 -21.73 -12.60
CA ASP A 72 -22.38 -20.69 -12.06
C ASP A 72 -21.93 -19.29 -12.51
N ARG A 73 -22.71 -18.68 -13.40
CA ARG A 73 -22.48 -17.31 -13.90
C ARG A 73 -22.43 -16.27 -12.78
N LYS A 74 -23.19 -16.43 -11.69
CA LYS A 74 -23.17 -15.49 -10.55
C LYS A 74 -21.83 -15.51 -9.83
N ARG A 75 -21.06 -16.60 -9.97
CA ARG A 75 -19.73 -16.80 -9.39
C ARG A 75 -18.62 -16.60 -10.41
N LEU A 76 -18.89 -16.01 -11.58
CA LEU A 76 -17.89 -15.79 -12.61
C LEU A 76 -16.72 -14.94 -12.09
N LYS A 77 -17.03 -13.86 -11.37
CA LYS A 77 -16.03 -12.96 -10.77
C LYS A 77 -15.50 -13.58 -9.50
N ASP A 78 -14.21 -13.90 -9.49
CA ASP A 78 -13.54 -14.55 -8.35
C ASP A 78 -12.14 -13.99 -8.05
N THR A 79 -11.62 -13.12 -8.92
CA THR A 79 -10.31 -12.48 -8.78
C THR A 79 -10.46 -10.97 -8.86
N LEU A 80 -9.86 -10.25 -7.91
CA LEU A 80 -9.81 -8.79 -7.89
C LEU A 80 -8.38 -8.32 -8.17
N TYR A 81 -8.20 -7.55 -9.24
CA TYR A 81 -6.95 -6.91 -9.59
C TYR A 81 -6.99 -5.45 -9.16
N LEU A 82 -6.03 -5.05 -8.32
CA LEU A 82 -5.91 -3.71 -7.77
C LEU A 82 -4.67 -3.04 -8.32
N VAL A 83 -4.89 -1.90 -8.99
CA VAL A 83 -3.82 -0.94 -9.28
C VAL A 83 -3.72 0.08 -8.14
N THR A 84 -2.49 0.45 -7.78
CA THR A 84 -2.17 1.35 -6.65
C THR A 84 -2.56 2.81 -6.83
N MET A 85 -3.17 3.22 -7.95
CA MET A 85 -3.51 4.62 -8.23
C MET A 85 -4.96 4.76 -8.72
N ALA A 86 -5.61 5.88 -8.43
CA ALA A 86 -6.91 6.27 -9.02
C ALA A 86 -6.81 6.67 -10.52
N ASP A 87 -5.72 6.27 -11.18
CA ASP A 87 -5.39 6.66 -12.54
C ASP A 87 -6.06 5.76 -13.56
N VAL A 88 -6.91 6.37 -14.38
CA VAL A 88 -7.68 5.71 -15.43
C VAL A 88 -6.76 5.05 -16.46
N ALA A 89 -5.60 5.61 -16.80
CA ALA A 89 -4.75 5.08 -17.87
C ALA A 89 -4.14 3.70 -17.55
N LEU A 90 -3.61 3.52 -16.34
CA LEU A 90 -3.09 2.22 -15.88
C LEU A 90 -4.22 1.19 -15.74
N GLN A 91 -5.39 1.63 -15.26
CA GLN A 91 -6.56 0.77 -15.16
C GLN A 91 -7.05 0.31 -16.54
N GLU A 92 -7.07 1.19 -17.54
CA GLU A 92 -7.43 0.85 -18.93
C GLU A 92 -6.38 -0.03 -19.62
N GLN A 93 -5.09 0.16 -19.34
CA GLN A 93 -4.05 -0.75 -19.79
C GLN A 93 -4.25 -2.16 -19.18
N ALA A 94 -4.46 -2.26 -17.87
CA ALA A 94 -4.74 -3.53 -17.21
C ALA A 94 -6.01 -4.19 -17.76
N LYS A 95 -7.07 -3.43 -18.07
CA LYS A 95 -8.29 -3.94 -18.72
C LYS A 95 -8.02 -4.56 -20.08
N ARG A 96 -7.16 -3.94 -20.89
CA ARG A 96 -6.76 -4.49 -22.19
C ARG A 96 -5.91 -5.76 -22.03
N ASP A 97 -4.90 -5.71 -21.17
CA ASP A 97 -3.97 -6.82 -20.95
C ASP A 97 -4.67 -8.07 -20.38
N LEU A 98 -5.65 -7.87 -19.50
CA LEU A 98 -6.37 -8.94 -18.78
C LEU A 98 -7.73 -9.29 -19.40
N ALA A 99 -8.08 -8.70 -20.54
CA ALA A 99 -9.32 -8.98 -21.26
C ALA A 99 -9.59 -10.48 -21.54
N PRO A 100 -8.58 -11.34 -21.79
CA PRO A 100 -8.82 -12.77 -22.00
C PRO A 100 -9.38 -13.53 -20.78
N THR A 101 -9.32 -12.95 -19.57
CA THR A 101 -9.77 -13.56 -18.31
C THR A 101 -10.99 -12.83 -17.74
N PRO A 102 -12.22 -13.25 -18.09
CA PRO A 102 -13.46 -12.54 -17.70
C PRO A 102 -13.82 -12.69 -16.21
N ASN A 103 -13.10 -13.53 -15.47
CA ASN A 103 -13.28 -13.71 -14.03
C ASN A 103 -12.58 -12.64 -13.19
N ILE A 104 -11.76 -11.78 -13.81
CA ILE A 104 -11.06 -10.68 -13.14
C ILE A 104 -11.93 -9.43 -13.11
N VAL A 105 -11.97 -8.79 -11.95
CA VAL A 105 -12.48 -7.42 -11.77
C VAL A 105 -11.28 -6.50 -11.58
N ILE A 106 -11.19 -5.43 -12.35
CA ILE A 106 -10.06 -4.50 -12.33
C ILE A 106 -10.51 -3.21 -11.69
N SER A 107 -9.95 -2.90 -10.53
CA SER A 107 -10.24 -1.70 -9.76
C SER A 107 -8.94 -1.05 -9.28
N ASN A 108 -9.09 0.02 -8.52
CA ASN A 108 -8.03 0.67 -7.79
C ASN A 108 -8.39 0.70 -6.31
N PHE A 109 -7.43 1.02 -5.46
CA PHE A 109 -7.68 1.01 -4.02
C PHE A 109 -8.66 2.08 -3.53
N ALA A 110 -8.78 3.22 -4.22
CA ALA A 110 -9.80 4.22 -3.88
C ALA A 110 -11.22 3.64 -4.02
N ASN A 111 -11.39 2.74 -5.00
CA ASN A 111 -12.65 2.08 -5.31
C ASN A 111 -12.71 0.62 -4.81
N PHE A 112 -11.83 0.21 -3.87
CA PHE A 112 -11.75 -1.17 -3.38
C PHE A 112 -13.09 -1.66 -2.81
N GLU A 113 -13.64 -0.95 -1.82
CA GLU A 113 -14.91 -1.33 -1.19
C GLU A 113 -16.09 -1.25 -2.17
N SER A 114 -16.10 -0.22 -3.03
CA SER A 114 -17.13 -0.08 -4.07
C SER A 114 -17.12 -1.26 -5.05
N ALA A 115 -15.93 -1.76 -5.43
CA ALA A 115 -15.78 -2.94 -6.26
C ALA A 115 -16.28 -4.20 -5.54
N LEU A 116 -15.98 -4.37 -4.25
CA LEU A 116 -16.51 -5.49 -3.46
C LEU A 116 -18.05 -5.50 -3.46
N VAL A 117 -18.68 -4.35 -3.20
CA VAL A 117 -20.14 -4.24 -3.16
C VAL A 117 -20.77 -4.40 -4.55
N THR A 118 -20.13 -3.90 -5.60
CA THR A 118 -20.72 -3.86 -6.94
C THR A 118 -20.53 -5.17 -7.70
N ASP A 119 -19.32 -5.73 -7.63
CA ASP A 119 -18.88 -6.81 -8.50
C ASP A 119 -18.81 -8.18 -7.81
N PHE A 120 -18.72 -8.20 -6.47
CA PHE A 120 -18.60 -9.42 -5.66
C PHE A 120 -19.83 -9.72 -4.79
N LYS A 121 -21.02 -9.28 -5.23
CA LYS A 121 -22.32 -9.42 -4.54
C LYS A 121 -22.69 -10.85 -4.13
N HIS A 122 -22.35 -11.83 -4.96
CA HIS A 122 -22.74 -13.23 -4.76
C HIS A 122 -21.62 -14.07 -4.15
N ARG A 123 -20.38 -13.58 -4.20
CA ARG A 123 -19.21 -14.25 -3.66
C ARG A 123 -18.08 -13.25 -3.52
N ALA A 124 -17.47 -13.22 -2.35
CA ALA A 124 -16.23 -12.48 -2.12
C ALA A 124 -15.09 -13.00 -3.04
N PRO A 125 -14.11 -12.15 -3.41
CA PRO A 125 -12.97 -12.58 -4.21
C PRO A 125 -12.19 -13.68 -3.48
N LYS A 126 -11.75 -14.70 -4.23
CA LYS A 126 -10.84 -15.73 -3.72
C LYS A 126 -9.37 -15.32 -3.82
N LEU A 127 -9.08 -14.47 -4.80
CA LEU A 127 -7.73 -13.99 -5.08
C LEU A 127 -7.75 -12.48 -5.24
N ILE A 128 -6.86 -11.79 -4.53
CA ILE A 128 -6.57 -10.37 -4.74
C ILE A 128 -5.15 -10.25 -5.30
N ILE A 129 -4.99 -9.57 -6.43
CA ILE A 129 -3.69 -9.29 -7.05
C ILE A 129 -3.45 -7.80 -6.96
N ILE A 130 -2.32 -7.39 -6.38
CA ILE A 130 -1.87 -6.01 -6.31
C ILE A 130 -0.66 -5.85 -7.23
N ASP A 131 -0.78 -4.96 -8.19
CA ASP A 131 0.30 -4.63 -9.13
C ASP A 131 0.94 -3.28 -8.79
N GLU A 132 2.26 -3.18 -9.04
CA GLU A 132 3.08 -1.99 -8.78
C GLU A 132 2.99 -1.51 -7.31
N CYS A 133 3.33 -2.42 -6.37
CA CYS A 133 3.16 -2.22 -4.92
C CYS A 133 4.14 -1.23 -4.24
N HIS A 134 4.99 -0.56 -5.01
CA HIS A 134 6.09 0.28 -4.52
C HIS A 134 5.74 1.73 -4.13
N TYR A 135 4.45 2.11 -4.19
CA TYR A 135 4.00 3.50 -3.99
C TYR A 135 3.20 3.78 -2.71
N GLY A 136 3.09 2.82 -1.78
CA GLY A 136 2.18 2.88 -0.62
C GLY A 136 2.54 3.80 0.56
N SER A 137 3.59 4.64 0.50
CA SER A 137 4.13 5.32 1.71
C SER A 137 3.98 6.85 1.78
N HIS A 138 3.31 7.51 0.83
CA HIS A 138 3.13 8.98 0.84
C HIS A 138 1.91 9.44 1.66
N ILE A 139 1.83 10.73 2.00
CA ILE A 139 0.76 11.38 2.79
C ILE A 139 -0.65 11.26 2.13
N GLU A 140 -0.69 11.00 0.83
CA GLU A 140 -1.90 10.73 0.03
C GLU A 140 -2.02 9.24 -0.36
N ALA A 141 -1.12 8.39 0.15
CA ALA A 141 -1.05 7.01 -0.25
C ALA A 141 -2.20 6.19 0.34
N ILE A 142 -2.68 5.33 -0.54
CA ILE A 142 -3.53 4.19 -0.26
C ILE A 142 -2.90 3.33 0.83
N ARG A 143 -3.64 3.08 1.90
CA ARG A 143 -3.21 2.19 2.99
C ARG A 143 -3.55 0.76 2.62
N TYR A 144 -2.52 -0.09 2.55
CA TYR A 144 -2.68 -1.54 2.43
C TYR A 144 -3.47 -2.11 3.59
N SER A 145 -3.43 -1.44 4.75
CA SER A 145 -4.18 -1.79 5.95
C SER A 145 -5.65 -2.11 5.67
N ARG A 146 -6.34 -1.41 4.75
CA ARG A 146 -7.76 -1.70 4.44
C ARG A 146 -7.93 -3.07 3.77
N VAL A 147 -7.02 -3.42 2.87
CA VAL A 147 -7.05 -4.73 2.19
C VAL A 147 -6.64 -5.82 3.16
N PHE A 148 -5.64 -5.57 4.02
CA PHE A 148 -5.22 -6.53 5.04
C PHE A 148 -6.29 -6.76 6.10
N ASP A 149 -6.90 -5.69 6.61
CA ASP A 149 -8.03 -5.76 7.54
C ASP A 149 -9.18 -6.58 6.96
N TYR A 150 -9.53 -6.34 5.69
CA TYR A 150 -10.55 -7.11 4.98
C TYR A 150 -10.20 -8.61 4.91
N ILE A 151 -8.96 -8.94 4.55
CA ILE A 151 -8.50 -10.34 4.41
C ILE A 151 -8.35 -11.03 5.78
N GLU A 152 -8.03 -10.29 6.85
CA GLU A 152 -7.94 -10.83 8.20
C GLU A 152 -9.29 -11.03 8.87
N LYS A 153 -10.21 -10.08 8.71
CA LYS A 153 -11.44 -10.00 9.51
C LYS A 153 -12.68 -10.45 8.77
N GLU A 154 -12.75 -10.18 7.46
CA GLU A 154 -13.98 -10.38 6.67
C GLU A 154 -13.88 -11.55 5.69
N ASN A 155 -12.74 -11.71 5.03
CA ASN A 155 -12.53 -12.74 4.00
C ASN A 155 -11.27 -13.57 4.28
N THR A 156 -11.36 -14.39 5.33
CA THR A 156 -10.27 -15.22 5.87
C THR A 156 -9.77 -16.29 4.91
N GLU A 157 -10.51 -16.59 3.85
CA GLU A 157 -10.13 -17.57 2.83
C GLU A 157 -9.50 -16.92 1.58
N CYS A 158 -9.42 -15.59 1.54
CA CYS A 158 -8.81 -14.87 0.43
C CYS A 158 -7.29 -15.03 0.44
N CYS A 159 -6.73 -15.29 -0.74
CA CYS A 159 -5.29 -15.24 -0.99
C CYS A 159 -4.92 -13.91 -1.65
N ILE A 160 -3.72 -13.40 -1.35
CA ILE A 160 -3.21 -12.14 -1.89
C ILE A 160 -1.85 -12.30 -2.57
N VAL A 161 -1.70 -11.71 -3.75
CA VAL A 161 -0.45 -11.67 -4.51
C VAL A 161 -0.01 -10.23 -4.71
N PHE A 162 1.25 -9.94 -4.42
CA PHE A 162 1.91 -8.68 -4.76
C PHE A 162 2.83 -8.93 -5.94
N ILE A 163 2.67 -8.22 -7.06
CA ILE A 163 3.57 -8.32 -8.21
C ILE A 163 4.28 -6.98 -8.36
N SER A 164 5.61 -6.97 -8.24
CA SER A 164 6.38 -5.71 -8.33
C SER A 164 7.83 -5.93 -8.77
N ALA A 165 8.36 -4.91 -9.44
CA ALA A 165 9.79 -4.83 -9.76
C ALA A 165 10.65 -4.47 -8.54
N THR A 166 10.06 -3.80 -7.56
CA THR A 166 10.70 -3.44 -6.29
C THR A 166 9.71 -3.72 -5.16
N PRO A 167 9.61 -4.97 -4.68
CA PRO A 167 8.58 -5.34 -3.70
C PRO A 167 8.88 -4.91 -2.25
N PHE A 168 9.97 -4.18 -2.00
CA PHE A 168 10.52 -3.98 -0.65
C PHE A 168 9.65 -3.07 0.20
N SER A 169 9.04 -2.04 -0.38
CA SER A 169 8.13 -1.20 0.38
C SER A 169 6.91 -1.96 0.90
N ALA A 170 6.43 -3.00 0.22
CA ALA A 170 5.31 -3.81 0.68
C ALA A 170 5.73 -4.83 1.75
N LEU A 171 6.96 -5.34 1.65
CA LEU A 171 7.55 -6.25 2.64
C LEU A 171 7.88 -5.52 3.95
N TYR A 172 8.54 -4.37 3.88
CA TYR A 172 9.18 -3.69 5.01
C TYR A 172 8.58 -2.33 5.36
N SER A 173 7.34 -2.03 4.93
CA SER A 173 6.59 -0.85 5.38
C SER A 173 6.41 -0.82 6.90
N ALA A 174 6.24 0.37 7.48
CA ALA A 174 5.91 0.50 8.89
C ALA A 174 4.46 0.12 9.19
N GLY A 175 4.22 -0.43 10.39
CA GLY A 175 2.87 -0.61 10.93
C GLY A 175 2.04 -1.66 10.19
N ALA A 176 0.73 -1.48 10.20
CA ALA A 176 -0.25 -2.39 9.57
C ALA A 176 -0.23 -2.37 8.03
N ASP A 177 0.75 -1.72 7.42
CA ASP A 177 0.94 -1.69 5.98
C ASP A 177 2.03 -2.67 5.52
N SER A 178 2.74 -3.34 6.44
CA SER A 178 3.70 -4.41 6.11
C SER A 178 3.05 -5.78 6.13
N ILE A 179 3.15 -6.46 5.01
CA ILE A 179 2.58 -7.81 4.87
C ILE A 179 3.27 -8.85 5.74
N LEU A 180 4.51 -8.60 6.17
CA LEU A 180 5.26 -9.49 7.03
C LEU A 180 4.77 -9.45 8.49
N ARG A 181 3.99 -8.43 8.87
CA ARG A 181 3.44 -8.30 10.24
C ARG A 181 2.11 -9.01 10.44
N HIS A 182 1.55 -9.57 9.38
CA HIS A 182 0.29 -10.30 9.40
C HIS A 182 0.56 -11.80 9.36
N ASN A 183 -0.31 -12.60 9.99
CA ASN A 183 -0.17 -14.07 10.02
C ASN A 183 -0.62 -14.73 8.70
N PHE A 184 -0.12 -14.22 7.57
CA PHE A 184 -0.45 -14.70 6.23
C PHE A 184 0.52 -15.75 5.70
N HIS A 185 1.54 -16.14 6.48
CA HIS A 185 2.57 -17.10 6.04
C HIS A 185 3.19 -16.68 4.70
N THR A 186 3.55 -15.41 4.58
CA THR A 186 3.99 -14.76 3.33
C THR A 186 5.16 -15.52 2.69
N LYS A 187 5.07 -15.78 1.39
CA LYS A 187 6.16 -16.41 0.60
C LYS A 187 6.66 -15.48 -0.50
N LEU A 188 7.90 -15.71 -0.94
CA LEU A 188 8.53 -14.97 -2.04
C LEU A 188 8.70 -15.90 -3.25
N VAL A 189 8.41 -15.38 -4.44
CA VAL A 189 8.63 -16.04 -5.72
C VAL A 189 9.39 -15.08 -6.64
N PHE A 190 10.49 -15.54 -7.22
CA PHE A 190 11.19 -14.76 -8.24
C PHE A 190 10.69 -15.13 -9.65
N HIS A 191 10.33 -14.12 -10.42
CA HIS A 191 9.98 -14.28 -11.82
C HIS A 191 11.23 -14.23 -12.69
N LYS A 192 11.77 -15.41 -12.98
CA LYS A 192 12.82 -15.56 -13.99
C LYS A 192 12.27 -15.28 -15.38
N THR A 193 12.89 -14.37 -16.11
CA THR A 193 12.49 -13.99 -17.47
C THR A 193 13.01 -14.98 -18.52
N GLY A 194 12.43 -14.94 -19.73
CA GLY A 194 12.94 -15.67 -20.89
C GLY A 194 14.29 -15.14 -21.38
N SER A 195 14.96 -15.90 -22.26
CA SER A 195 16.24 -15.50 -22.87
C SER A 195 16.11 -14.36 -23.90
N ASP A 196 14.90 -14.11 -24.36
CA ASP A 196 14.50 -13.06 -25.31
C ASP A 196 14.12 -11.74 -24.62
N TYR A 197 14.13 -11.70 -23.28
CA TYR A 197 13.90 -10.49 -22.51
C TYR A 197 15.19 -9.68 -22.38
N HIS A 198 15.16 -8.45 -22.90
CA HIS A 198 16.23 -7.46 -22.76
C HIS A 198 15.99 -6.58 -21.54
N GLY A 199 16.58 -6.99 -20.42
CA GLY A 199 16.48 -6.30 -19.13
C GLY A 199 17.71 -5.47 -18.77
N ILE A 200 17.69 -4.91 -17.56
CA ILE A 200 18.79 -4.09 -17.02
C ILE A 200 20.12 -4.86 -17.00
N ARG A 201 20.09 -6.15 -16.64
CA ARG A 201 21.28 -7.01 -16.62
C ARG A 201 21.87 -7.19 -18.03
N GLU A 202 21.04 -7.34 -19.05
CA GLU A 202 21.48 -7.40 -20.44
C GLU A 202 22.05 -6.05 -20.91
N MET A 203 21.43 -4.92 -20.55
CA MET A 203 21.96 -3.59 -20.85
C MET A 203 23.35 -3.36 -20.25
N HIS A 204 23.60 -3.89 -19.05
CA HIS A 204 24.93 -3.85 -18.44
C HIS A 204 25.94 -4.69 -19.23
N ARG A 205 25.57 -5.91 -19.67
CA ARG A 205 26.43 -6.78 -20.49
C ARG A 205 26.77 -6.19 -21.86
N HIS A 206 25.83 -5.49 -22.48
CA HIS A 206 25.99 -4.85 -23.78
C HIS A 206 26.62 -3.44 -23.72
N ASN A 207 27.11 -3.00 -22.54
CA ASN A 207 27.70 -1.67 -22.35
C ASN A 207 26.78 -0.51 -22.78
N GLN A 208 25.48 -0.64 -22.50
CA GLN A 208 24.47 0.37 -22.84
C GLN A 208 24.33 1.45 -21.75
N LEU A 209 24.78 1.17 -20.52
CA LEU A 209 24.65 2.08 -19.38
C LEU A 209 25.81 3.07 -19.29
N ILE A 210 25.51 4.37 -19.19
CA ILE A 210 26.48 5.46 -19.02
C ILE A 210 26.23 6.11 -17.65
N LYS A 211 27.26 6.18 -16.82
CA LYS A 211 27.19 6.78 -15.48
C LYS A 211 27.00 8.30 -15.58
N LEU A 212 25.94 8.80 -14.98
CA LEU A 212 25.77 10.20 -14.61
C LEU A 212 26.19 10.39 -13.15
N SER A 213 27.28 11.12 -12.93
CA SER A 213 27.72 11.52 -11.59
C SER A 213 26.82 12.61 -11.01
N GLU A 214 26.93 12.84 -9.70
CA GLU A 214 26.06 13.77 -8.99
C GLU A 214 26.11 15.22 -9.52
N ASP A 215 27.24 15.60 -10.09
CA ASP A 215 27.60 16.90 -10.66
C ASP A 215 27.31 17.02 -12.15
N GLN A 216 26.95 15.93 -12.84
CA GLN A 216 26.79 15.88 -14.31
C GLN A 216 25.39 15.44 -14.77
N ARG A 217 24.46 15.29 -13.82
CA ARG A 217 23.14 14.69 -14.03
C ARG A 217 22.06 15.69 -14.46
N ASP A 218 22.25 16.98 -14.21
CA ASP A 218 21.34 18.00 -14.74
C ASP A 218 21.52 18.09 -16.26
N PHE A 219 20.46 17.80 -17.01
CA PHE A 219 20.49 17.88 -18.47
C PHE A 219 20.64 19.32 -18.96
N CYS A 220 20.24 20.32 -18.17
CA CYS A 220 20.32 21.73 -18.56
C CYS A 220 21.74 22.28 -18.45
N ASP A 221 22.62 21.62 -17.70
CA ASP A 221 24.01 22.04 -17.55
C ASP A 221 24.83 21.64 -18.77
N ASP A 222 25.63 22.58 -19.29
CA ASP A 222 26.59 22.28 -20.36
C ASP A 222 27.66 21.32 -19.84
N SER A 223 27.54 20.06 -20.24
CA SER A 223 28.44 18.99 -19.86
C SER A 223 28.86 18.15 -21.07
N LEU A 224 30.03 17.49 -20.94
CA LEU A 224 30.51 16.55 -21.96
C LEU A 224 29.48 15.45 -22.26
N LEU A 225 28.77 14.98 -21.21
CA LEU A 225 27.78 13.92 -21.35
C LEU A 225 26.51 14.42 -22.05
N GLN A 226 26.04 15.63 -21.75
CA GLN A 226 24.94 16.27 -22.48
C GLN A 226 25.28 16.42 -23.97
N LYS A 227 26.47 16.96 -24.29
CA LYS A 227 26.95 17.07 -25.68
C LYS A 227 27.04 15.72 -26.36
N ARG A 228 27.47 14.67 -25.64
CA ARG A 228 27.51 13.30 -26.16
C ARG A 228 26.11 12.74 -26.45
N PHE A 229 25.15 12.98 -25.56
CA PHE A 229 23.75 12.59 -25.76
C PHE A 229 23.17 13.24 -27.02
N ILE A 230 23.33 14.56 -27.16
CA ILE A 230 22.83 15.32 -28.31
C ILE A 230 23.50 14.86 -29.59
N ARG A 231 24.83 14.67 -29.57
CA ARG A 231 25.58 14.19 -30.74
C ARG A 231 25.09 12.83 -31.20
N GLN A 232 24.84 11.89 -30.29
CA GLN A 232 24.30 10.56 -30.64
C GLN A 232 22.92 10.65 -31.31
N PHE A 233 22.07 11.58 -30.87
CA PHE A 233 20.79 11.81 -31.53
C PHE A 233 20.98 12.35 -32.96
N MET A 234 21.85 13.34 -33.14
CA MET A 234 22.10 13.95 -34.45
C MET A 234 22.80 13.02 -35.44
N GLU A 235 23.75 12.20 -34.97
CA GLU A 235 24.53 11.24 -35.78
C GLU A 235 23.75 9.96 -36.10
N HIS A 236 22.61 9.71 -35.45
CA HIS A 236 21.80 8.50 -35.71
C HIS A 236 21.19 8.53 -37.11
N GLU A 237 21.41 7.47 -37.87
CA GLU A 237 20.88 7.30 -39.22
C GLU A 237 19.51 6.61 -39.18
N GLY A 238 18.59 7.09 -40.02
CA GLY A 238 17.24 6.57 -40.09
C GLY A 238 16.35 7.00 -38.92
N PRO A 239 15.17 6.35 -38.78
CA PRO A 239 14.19 6.73 -37.77
C PRO A 239 14.68 6.36 -36.38
N GLY A 240 14.26 7.15 -35.39
CA GLY A 240 14.57 6.84 -34.01
C GLY A 240 14.04 7.89 -33.05
N TRP A 241 14.24 7.65 -31.76
CA TRP A 241 13.81 8.62 -30.76
C TRP A 241 14.66 8.58 -29.51
N SER A 242 14.62 9.67 -28.75
CA SER A 242 15.33 9.79 -27.47
C SER A 242 14.38 10.21 -26.36
N LEU A 243 14.70 9.81 -25.13
CA LEU A 243 13.88 10.08 -23.96
C LEU A 243 14.67 10.81 -22.88
N ILE A 244 14.24 12.01 -22.53
CA ILE A 244 14.85 12.85 -21.50
C ILE A 244 13.89 12.95 -20.32
N ARG A 245 14.41 12.75 -19.11
CA ARG A 245 13.69 13.00 -17.86
C ARG A 245 14.40 14.08 -17.06
N VAL A 246 13.67 15.16 -16.76
CA VAL A 246 14.16 16.34 -16.02
C VAL A 246 13.25 16.69 -14.83
N PRO A 247 13.69 17.51 -13.87
CA PRO A 247 12.82 18.14 -12.88
C PRO A 247 11.65 18.90 -13.52
N SER A 248 10.53 18.99 -12.80
CA SER A 248 9.29 19.61 -13.32
C SER A 248 9.45 21.07 -13.75
N SER A 249 10.36 21.80 -13.13
CA SER A 249 10.66 23.20 -13.43
C SER A 249 11.60 23.40 -14.62
N GLN A 250 12.16 22.32 -15.20
CA GLN A 250 13.23 22.39 -16.20
C GLN A 250 12.81 21.90 -17.59
N ALA A 251 11.58 21.45 -17.79
CA ALA A 251 11.13 20.92 -19.08
C ALA A 251 11.30 21.93 -20.24
N SER A 252 10.87 23.18 -20.04
CA SER A 252 11.03 24.26 -21.02
C SER A 252 12.49 24.61 -21.27
N THR A 253 13.32 24.62 -20.21
CA THR A 253 14.76 24.87 -20.31
C THR A 253 15.46 23.77 -21.11
N ALA A 254 15.14 22.51 -20.86
CA ALA A 254 15.68 21.39 -21.63
C ALA A 254 15.32 21.48 -23.12
N LYS A 255 14.08 21.87 -23.46
CA LYS A 255 13.66 22.15 -24.84
C LYS A 255 14.52 23.24 -25.47
N GLN A 256 14.72 24.37 -24.77
CA GLN A 256 15.55 25.47 -25.27
C GLN A 256 17.02 25.06 -25.48
N VAL A 257 17.57 24.22 -24.60
CA VAL A 257 18.93 23.68 -24.74
C VAL A 257 19.06 22.83 -26.00
N LEU A 258 18.09 21.96 -26.31
CA LEU A 258 18.09 21.16 -27.53
C LEU A 258 17.99 22.04 -28.79
N MET A 259 17.13 23.05 -28.78
CA MET A 259 16.99 24.01 -29.88
C MET A 259 18.27 24.81 -30.11
N ALA A 260 18.96 25.22 -29.04
CA ALA A 260 20.25 25.90 -29.13
C ALA A 260 21.35 25.04 -29.76
N HIS A 261 21.22 23.71 -29.70
CA HIS A 261 22.11 22.76 -30.38
C HIS A 261 21.66 22.40 -31.80
N GLY A 262 20.63 23.08 -32.33
CA GLY A 262 20.18 22.93 -33.71
C GLY A 262 19.16 21.83 -33.96
N ILE A 263 18.53 21.29 -32.90
CA ILE A 263 17.40 20.36 -33.05
C ILE A 263 16.13 21.18 -33.32
N ALA A 264 15.37 20.77 -34.34
CA ALA A 264 14.19 21.51 -34.76
C ALA A 264 13.07 21.40 -33.71
N GLU A 265 12.23 22.43 -33.61
CA GLU A 265 11.20 22.50 -32.56
C GLU A 265 10.17 21.38 -32.72
N GLU A 266 9.80 21.07 -33.96
CA GLU A 266 8.92 19.98 -34.37
C GLU A 266 9.43 18.59 -33.99
N GLN A 267 10.73 18.44 -33.69
CA GLN A 267 11.30 17.18 -33.24
C GLN A 267 11.20 17.00 -31.72
N ILE A 268 10.78 18.02 -30.96
CA ILE A 268 10.86 18.03 -29.49
C ILE A 268 9.46 18.10 -28.87
N TYR A 269 9.10 17.06 -28.12
CA TYR A 269 7.79 16.91 -27.50
C TYR A 269 7.90 16.87 -25.98
N ILE A 270 7.09 17.65 -25.26
CA ILE A 270 7.00 17.60 -23.80
C ILE A 270 5.75 16.78 -23.42
N ILE A 271 5.95 15.63 -22.78
CA ILE A 271 4.85 14.74 -22.39
C ILE A 271 4.40 15.05 -20.95
N GLY A 272 3.15 15.44 -20.76
CA GLY A 272 2.59 15.77 -19.44
C GLY A 272 1.13 16.23 -19.47
N GLN A 273 0.47 16.26 -18.30
CA GLN A 273 -0.94 16.68 -18.18
C GLN A 273 -1.13 18.06 -17.55
N LYS A 274 -0.10 18.62 -16.89
CA LYS A 274 0.01 19.99 -16.36
C LYS A 274 1.38 20.16 -15.73
N LEU A 275 2.19 21.08 -16.24
CA LEU A 275 3.56 21.29 -15.78
C LEU A 275 3.78 22.75 -15.38
N VAL A 276 4.54 22.96 -14.31
CA VAL A 276 4.91 24.30 -13.85
C VAL A 276 5.85 24.93 -14.88
N GLY A 277 5.44 26.06 -15.47
CA GLY A 277 6.28 26.81 -16.41
C GLY A 277 6.24 26.32 -17.86
N VAL A 278 5.33 25.41 -18.21
CA VAL A 278 5.07 24.98 -19.59
C VAL A 278 3.61 25.31 -19.93
N ALA A 279 3.36 25.89 -21.10
CA ALA A 279 1.99 26.23 -21.50
C ALA A 279 1.21 24.96 -21.89
N GLU A 280 -0.10 24.91 -21.65
CA GLU A 280 -0.91 23.70 -21.93
C GLU A 280 -0.84 23.24 -23.39
N HIS A 281 -0.66 24.16 -24.35
CA HIS A 281 -0.54 23.84 -25.77
C HIS A 281 0.82 23.27 -26.18
N GLU A 282 1.84 23.37 -25.30
CA GLU A 282 3.17 22.77 -25.53
C GLU A 282 3.26 21.35 -24.98
N LEU A 283 2.21 20.89 -24.28
CA LEU A 283 2.12 19.56 -23.72
C LEU A 283 1.40 18.62 -24.71
N CYS A 284 1.93 17.41 -24.84
CA CYS A 284 1.27 16.33 -25.58
C CYS A 284 1.00 15.14 -24.66
N SER A 285 0.01 14.33 -25.03
CA SER A 285 -0.17 13.03 -24.40
C SER A 285 0.82 12.01 -24.94
N ILE A 286 0.94 10.87 -24.28
CA ILE A 286 1.82 9.80 -24.76
C ILE A 286 1.30 9.14 -26.03
N ASP A 287 -0.03 9.08 -26.20
CA ASP A 287 -0.63 8.49 -27.39
C ASP A 287 -0.43 9.42 -28.59
N ASP A 288 -0.48 10.74 -28.37
CA ASP A 288 -0.08 11.73 -29.38
C ASP A 288 1.38 11.52 -29.78
N PHE A 289 2.29 11.44 -28.81
CA PHE A 289 3.72 11.22 -29.09
C PHE A 289 3.98 9.92 -29.87
N LYS A 290 3.25 8.83 -29.58
CA LYS A 290 3.35 7.57 -30.33
C LYS A 290 2.91 7.75 -31.79
N SER A 291 1.81 8.46 -32.02
CA SER A 291 1.30 8.75 -33.35
C SER A 291 2.27 9.65 -34.15
N GLU A 292 2.86 10.64 -33.49
CA GLU A 292 3.87 11.52 -34.08
C GLU A 292 5.14 10.74 -34.43
N TYR A 293 5.59 9.84 -33.55
CA TYR A 293 6.72 8.95 -33.85
C TYR A 293 6.45 8.05 -35.05
N GLU A 294 5.26 7.45 -35.16
CA GLU A 294 4.88 6.63 -36.32
C GLU A 294 4.93 7.45 -37.62
N THR A 295 4.51 8.71 -37.56
CA THR A 295 4.57 9.63 -38.70
C THR A 295 6.02 9.99 -39.05
N ALA A 296 6.81 10.43 -38.06
CA ALA A 296 8.23 10.77 -38.23
C ALA A 296 9.03 9.59 -38.81
N ALA A 297 8.73 8.37 -38.36
CA ALA A 297 9.38 7.16 -38.85
C ALA A 297 9.12 6.89 -40.35
N MET A 298 8.00 7.35 -40.91
CA MET A 298 7.73 7.25 -42.36
C MET A 298 8.63 8.18 -43.21
N PHE A 299 9.21 9.19 -42.58
CA PHE A 299 10.09 10.19 -43.22
C PHE A 299 11.55 10.03 -42.80
N ASP A 300 11.93 8.90 -42.19
CA ASP A 300 13.26 8.64 -41.62
C ASP A 300 13.72 9.72 -40.62
N ASP A 301 12.76 10.34 -39.92
CA ASP A 301 13.01 11.42 -38.97
C ASP A 301 13.12 10.91 -37.52
N LYS A 302 13.70 11.75 -36.66
CA LYS A 302 13.98 11.45 -35.26
C LYS A 302 13.27 12.40 -34.31
N LEU A 303 12.75 11.86 -33.22
CA LEU A 303 12.04 12.66 -32.20
C LEU A 303 12.69 12.59 -30.82
N ILE A 304 12.48 13.63 -30.01
CA ILE A 304 12.87 13.67 -28.59
C ILE A 304 11.62 13.88 -27.74
N ALA A 305 11.41 12.97 -26.80
CA ALA A 305 10.44 13.15 -25.72
C ALA A 305 11.12 13.69 -24.46
N ILE A 306 10.62 14.80 -23.94
CA ILE A 306 10.95 15.35 -22.63
C ILE A 306 9.83 15.01 -21.67
N THR A 307 10.22 14.48 -20.51
CA THR A 307 9.31 14.08 -19.44
C THR A 307 9.79 14.65 -18.12
N VAL A 308 8.89 14.80 -17.15
CA VAL A 308 9.25 15.29 -15.82
C VAL A 308 9.08 14.24 -14.72
N ALA A 309 9.55 14.55 -13.51
CA ALA A 309 9.15 13.84 -12.30
C ALA A 309 7.60 13.81 -12.18
N GLY A 310 7.00 12.62 -12.41
CA GLY A 310 5.56 12.44 -12.54
C GLY A 310 5.17 11.64 -13.79
N PHE A 311 6.05 11.55 -14.79
CA PHE A 311 5.93 10.59 -15.89
C PHE A 311 5.98 9.18 -15.31
N ARG A 312 4.84 8.48 -15.38
CA ARG A 312 4.47 7.39 -14.47
C ARG A 312 5.17 6.08 -14.80
N ALA A 313 5.69 5.38 -13.80
CA ALA A 313 6.23 4.03 -13.99
C ALA A 313 5.18 3.12 -14.65
N GLY A 314 5.64 2.13 -15.42
CA GLY A 314 4.78 1.11 -16.03
C GLY A 314 4.31 1.40 -17.47
N VAL A 315 4.47 2.63 -17.99
CA VAL A 315 4.04 2.90 -19.37
C VAL A 315 4.94 2.20 -20.39
N ASN A 316 4.32 1.43 -21.29
CA ASN A 316 4.99 0.71 -22.37
C ASN A 316 4.94 1.51 -23.69
N PHE A 317 6.11 1.79 -24.27
CA PHE A 317 6.24 2.43 -25.59
C PHE A 317 6.04 1.48 -26.77
N GLY A 318 5.83 0.18 -26.51
CA GLY A 318 5.66 -0.82 -27.55
C GLY A 318 7.00 -1.27 -28.14
N GLN A 319 6.95 -2.37 -28.90
CA GLN A 319 8.16 -3.05 -29.39
C GLN A 319 8.91 -2.22 -30.44
N ASN A 320 8.21 -1.66 -31.43
CA ASN A 320 8.82 -0.87 -32.51
C ASN A 320 9.62 0.32 -31.95
N MET A 321 9.02 1.13 -31.07
CA MET A 321 9.73 2.25 -30.46
C MET A 321 10.94 1.77 -29.66
N LYS A 322 10.85 0.67 -28.89
CA LYS A 322 12.02 0.16 -28.14
C LYS A 322 13.15 -0.28 -29.08
N GLU A 323 12.82 -0.87 -30.24
CA GLU A 323 13.81 -1.26 -31.24
C GLU A 323 14.58 -0.06 -31.80
N ASN A 324 13.92 1.09 -31.96
CA ASN A 324 14.51 2.31 -32.53
C ASN A 324 14.85 3.39 -31.48
N LEU A 325 14.94 3.01 -30.21
CA LEU A 325 15.38 3.92 -29.14
C LEU A 325 16.87 4.23 -29.32
N ILE A 326 17.22 5.52 -29.39
CA ILE A 326 18.59 5.99 -29.61
C ILE A 326 19.32 6.10 -28.27
N ASN A 327 18.81 6.93 -27.37
CA ASN A 327 19.37 7.10 -26.05
C ASN A 327 18.34 7.63 -25.05
N THR A 328 18.68 7.53 -23.77
CA THR A 328 17.86 8.06 -22.69
C THR A 328 18.68 8.82 -21.66
N TRP A 329 18.15 9.92 -21.13
CA TRP A 329 18.77 10.69 -20.05
C TRP A 329 17.86 10.75 -18.83
N ASP A 330 18.38 10.40 -17.65
CA ASP A 330 17.64 10.50 -16.39
C ASP A 330 18.36 11.39 -15.36
N SER A 331 17.78 12.56 -15.10
CA SER A 331 18.30 13.55 -14.14
C SER A 331 17.91 13.24 -12.68
N THR A 332 17.33 12.08 -12.39
CA THR A 332 16.76 11.75 -11.07
C THR A 332 17.83 11.43 -10.01
N ILE A 333 17.71 12.05 -8.83
CA ILE A 333 18.63 11.90 -7.67
C ILE A 333 18.17 10.79 -6.68
N ALA A 334 17.05 10.13 -6.98
CA ALA A 334 16.31 9.34 -5.99
C ALA A 334 16.76 7.87 -5.87
N ASN A 335 16.15 7.17 -4.92
CA ASN A 335 16.27 5.74 -4.59
C ASN A 335 16.27 4.80 -5.82
N ILE A 336 16.74 3.56 -5.62
CA ILE A 336 16.93 2.58 -6.71
C ILE A 336 15.65 2.42 -7.55
N ALA A 337 14.49 2.28 -6.93
CA ALA A 337 13.20 2.17 -7.59
C ALA A 337 12.92 3.37 -8.50
N ALA A 338 13.15 4.60 -8.06
CA ALA A 338 12.92 5.78 -8.89
C ALA A 338 13.84 5.86 -10.11
N VAL A 339 15.02 5.26 -10.05
CA VAL A 339 15.98 5.15 -11.17
C VAL A 339 15.62 4.00 -12.09
N VAL A 340 15.46 2.78 -11.56
CA VAL A 340 15.15 1.62 -12.40
C VAL A 340 13.77 1.76 -13.03
N GLN A 341 12.81 2.36 -12.34
CA GLN A 341 11.47 2.63 -12.85
C GLN A 341 11.35 3.82 -13.79
N ALA A 342 12.45 4.53 -14.03
CA ALA A 342 12.53 5.64 -14.94
C ALA A 342 12.73 5.17 -16.40
N ASN A 343 13.61 5.87 -17.11
CA ASN A 343 13.85 5.66 -18.52
C ASN A 343 14.50 4.30 -18.80
N VAL A 344 15.42 3.84 -17.93
CA VAL A 344 16.09 2.55 -18.12
C VAL A 344 15.10 1.38 -18.03
N GLY A 345 14.16 1.40 -17.09
CA GLY A 345 13.12 0.36 -17.00
C GLY A 345 12.09 0.41 -18.11
N ARG A 346 11.83 1.60 -18.68
CA ARG A 346 10.96 1.74 -19.88
C ARG A 346 11.64 1.22 -21.14
N ALA A 347 12.96 1.28 -21.18
CA ALA A 347 13.75 0.69 -22.25
C ALA A 347 13.81 -0.84 -22.16
N CYS A 348 13.45 -1.47 -21.03
CA CYS A 348 13.43 -2.93 -20.93
C CYS A 348 12.25 -3.55 -21.69
N GLY A 349 12.39 -4.80 -22.14
CA GLY A 349 11.29 -5.57 -22.75
C GLY A 349 11.77 -6.61 -23.75
N TYR A 350 10.87 -7.04 -24.64
CA TYR A 350 11.16 -8.04 -25.68
C TYR A 350 11.48 -7.34 -27.01
N HIS A 351 12.76 -6.98 -27.19
CA HIS A 351 13.30 -6.31 -28.37
C HIS A 351 14.80 -6.62 -28.49
N GLN A 352 15.43 -6.28 -29.61
CA GLN A 352 16.83 -6.63 -29.92
C GLN A 352 17.79 -5.44 -29.91
N ASN A 353 17.29 -4.24 -29.60
CA ASN A 353 18.11 -3.03 -29.49
C ASN A 353 19.18 -3.10 -28.38
N THR A 354 20.39 -3.45 -28.79
CA THR A 354 21.61 -3.51 -27.98
C THR A 354 22.50 -2.26 -28.15
N GLN A 355 22.07 -1.30 -28.98
CA GLN A 355 22.86 -0.11 -29.32
C GLN A 355 22.50 1.12 -28.49
N ALA A 356 21.23 1.21 -28.05
CA ALA A 356 20.74 2.34 -27.26
C ALA A 356 21.64 2.65 -26.06
N LYS A 357 21.88 3.94 -25.79
CA LYS A 357 22.68 4.37 -24.62
C LYS A 357 21.81 5.01 -23.54
N HIS A 358 21.99 4.58 -22.29
CA HIS A 358 21.19 5.03 -21.16
C HIS A 358 22.06 5.76 -20.15
N PHE A 359 21.95 7.09 -20.14
CA PHE A 359 22.61 7.98 -19.19
C PHE A 359 21.78 8.02 -17.90
N THR A 360 22.30 7.41 -16.83
CA THR A 360 21.57 7.21 -15.57
C THR A 360 22.51 7.04 -14.37
N ASN A 361 21.94 6.92 -13.17
CA ASN A 361 22.69 6.58 -11.97
C ASN A 361 23.11 5.10 -12.01
N LEU A 362 24.33 4.85 -12.48
CA LEU A 362 24.88 3.50 -12.63
C LEU A 362 24.97 2.74 -11.30
N ASP A 363 25.21 3.42 -10.19
CA ASP A 363 25.37 2.77 -8.89
C ASP A 363 24.02 2.20 -8.41
N ALA A 364 22.92 2.93 -8.62
CA ALA A 364 21.57 2.45 -8.38
C ALA A 364 21.17 1.27 -9.28
N VAL A 365 21.57 1.31 -10.56
CA VAL A 365 21.30 0.22 -11.51
C VAL A 365 22.08 -1.06 -11.16
N ARG A 366 23.32 -0.93 -10.71
CA ARG A 366 24.14 -2.05 -10.22
C ARG A 366 23.58 -2.64 -8.94
N ALA A 367 23.17 -1.78 -8.01
CA ALA A 367 22.52 -2.21 -6.78
C ALA A 367 21.26 -3.06 -7.06
N TYR A 368 20.44 -2.65 -8.04
CA TYR A 368 19.30 -3.44 -8.49
C TYR A 368 19.69 -4.76 -9.15
N SER A 369 20.78 -4.78 -9.93
CA SER A 369 21.26 -6.00 -10.59
C SER A 369 21.75 -7.03 -9.57
N ASP A 370 22.54 -6.62 -8.58
CA ASP A 370 23.00 -7.48 -7.48
C ASP A 370 21.81 -8.07 -6.69
N LEU A 371 20.76 -7.27 -6.50
CA LEU A 371 19.53 -7.71 -5.86
C LEU A 371 18.79 -8.77 -6.68
N LEU A 372 18.65 -8.57 -8.00
CA LEU A 372 18.02 -9.55 -8.89
C LEU A 372 18.78 -10.87 -8.90
N ASP A 373 20.12 -10.81 -8.94
CA ASP A 373 20.95 -12.02 -8.93
C ASP A 373 20.77 -12.80 -7.62
N HIS A 374 20.63 -12.11 -6.49
CA HIS A 374 20.32 -12.77 -5.22
C HIS A 374 18.91 -13.38 -5.20
N LEU A 375 17.89 -12.62 -5.62
CA LEU A 375 16.51 -13.10 -5.69
C LEU A 375 16.39 -14.34 -6.59
N GLU A 376 17.13 -14.37 -7.70
CA GLU A 376 17.18 -15.52 -8.60
C GLU A 376 17.89 -16.72 -7.97
N ALA A 377 19.04 -16.50 -7.32
CA ALA A 377 19.81 -17.56 -6.66
C ALA A 377 19.08 -18.18 -5.46
N LYS A 378 18.23 -17.40 -4.80
CA LYS A 378 17.47 -17.76 -3.60
C LYS A 378 15.98 -17.98 -3.89
N ASP A 379 15.60 -18.21 -5.16
CA ASP A 379 14.21 -18.47 -5.55
C ASP A 379 13.63 -19.63 -4.73
N ASN A 380 12.46 -19.40 -4.13
CA ASN A 380 11.76 -20.28 -3.17
C ASN A 380 12.37 -20.39 -1.76
N SER A 381 13.41 -19.63 -1.42
CA SER A 381 13.85 -19.54 -0.02
C SER A 381 12.89 -18.66 0.80
N GLU A 382 12.71 -19.01 2.07
CA GLU A 382 11.87 -18.28 3.04
C GLU A 382 12.70 -17.28 3.85
N ASP A 383 13.87 -16.91 3.33
CA ASP A 383 14.92 -16.16 4.03
C ASP A 383 14.72 -14.64 3.89
N PHE A 384 13.62 -14.13 4.45
CA PHE A 384 13.34 -12.69 4.46
C PHE A 384 14.34 -11.90 5.33
N GLU A 385 14.99 -12.55 6.30
CA GLU A 385 16.06 -11.95 7.11
C GLU A 385 17.37 -11.81 6.30
N GLY A 386 17.77 -12.85 5.56
CA GLY A 386 18.91 -12.77 4.65
C GLY A 386 18.69 -11.75 3.53
N LEU A 387 17.46 -11.63 3.03
CA LEU A 387 17.07 -10.58 2.08
C LEU A 387 17.22 -9.18 2.69
N HIS A 388 16.90 -9.03 3.98
CA HIS A 388 17.05 -7.78 4.72
C HIS A 388 18.52 -7.40 4.93
N GLN A 389 19.38 -8.35 5.31
CA GLN A 389 20.80 -8.08 5.49
C GLN A 389 21.47 -7.68 4.15
N LEU A 390 21.16 -8.40 3.08
CA LEU A 390 21.65 -8.06 1.75
C LEU A 390 21.24 -6.63 1.34
N PHE A 391 20.02 -6.23 1.68
CA PHE A 391 19.54 -4.89 1.39
C PHE A 391 20.42 -3.82 2.03
N GLU A 392 20.76 -3.99 3.30
CA GLU A 392 21.66 -3.07 4.01
C GLU A 392 23.04 -3.07 3.35
N ASP A 393 23.60 -4.25 3.04
CA ASP A 393 24.91 -4.40 2.42
C ASP A 393 24.98 -3.75 1.03
N ILE A 394 23.95 -3.94 0.19
CA ILE A 394 23.86 -3.34 -1.15
C ILE A 394 23.78 -1.82 -1.05
N CYS A 395 22.97 -1.31 -0.12
CA CYS A 395 22.81 0.13 0.00
C CYS A 395 24.09 0.81 0.52
N ASP A 396 24.76 0.19 1.49
CA ASP A 396 26.05 0.65 2.00
C ASP A 396 27.12 0.58 0.91
N LYS A 397 27.20 -0.53 0.16
CA LYS A 397 28.17 -0.74 -0.94
C LYS A 397 28.06 0.31 -2.05
N TYR A 398 26.84 0.66 -2.45
CA TYR A 398 26.60 1.58 -3.57
C TYR A 398 26.27 3.01 -3.15
N GLN A 399 26.32 3.33 -1.84
CA GLN A 399 25.99 4.64 -1.28
C GLN A 399 24.63 5.18 -1.73
N VAL A 400 23.66 4.29 -1.89
CA VAL A 400 22.29 4.64 -2.31
C VAL A 400 21.42 4.89 -1.08
N ARG A 401 20.54 5.89 -1.16
CA ARG A 401 19.72 6.35 -0.03
C ARG A 401 18.62 5.35 0.40
N GLY A 402 18.37 4.32 -0.42
CA GLY A 402 17.33 3.29 -0.22
C GLY A 402 16.85 2.68 -1.54
N ILE A 403 16.06 1.61 -1.47
CA ILE A 403 15.50 0.96 -2.67
C ILE A 403 14.19 1.61 -3.11
N ASP A 404 13.17 1.65 -2.26
CA ASP A 404 11.84 2.18 -2.61
C ASP A 404 11.54 3.55 -2.00
N ARG A 405 10.50 4.24 -2.51
CA ARG A 405 10.00 5.46 -1.87
C ARG A 405 9.41 5.03 -0.53
N GLY A 406 10.00 5.52 0.56
CA GLY A 406 9.60 5.14 1.92
C GLY A 406 10.50 4.15 2.62
N THR A 407 11.59 3.66 2.01
CA THR A 407 12.60 2.82 2.67
C THR A 407 13.95 3.54 2.60
N MET A 408 14.47 4.06 3.71
CA MET A 408 15.77 4.76 3.77
C MET A 408 16.72 4.11 4.76
N ILE A 409 18.03 4.13 4.55
CA ILE A 409 19.01 3.68 5.54
C ILE A 409 19.59 4.88 6.28
N ALA A 410 19.53 4.86 7.61
CA ALA A 410 20.14 5.89 8.44
C ALA A 410 21.66 5.67 8.59
N PRO A 411 22.47 6.73 8.65
CA PRO A 411 23.94 6.63 8.76
C PRO A 411 24.44 6.06 10.10
N GLU A 412 23.61 6.05 11.15
CA GLU A 412 23.92 5.41 12.43
C GLU A 412 22.84 4.38 12.79
N PRO A 413 23.20 3.21 13.36
CA PRO A 413 22.24 2.24 13.89
C PRO A 413 21.50 2.88 15.07
N GLN A 414 20.25 3.27 14.86
CA GLN A 414 19.35 3.63 15.95
C GLN A 414 18.50 2.41 16.29
N VAL A 415 18.39 2.12 17.59
CA VAL A 415 17.38 1.21 18.12
C VAL A 415 16.03 1.67 17.56
N GLN A 416 15.36 0.84 16.76
CA GLN A 416 13.96 1.04 16.41
C GLN A 416 13.15 0.94 17.71
N LEU A 417 13.00 2.06 18.42
CA LEU A 417 11.90 2.23 19.33
C LEU A 417 10.66 2.38 18.46
N THR A 418 9.94 1.28 18.26
CA THR A 418 8.51 1.38 18.00
C THR A 418 7.93 2.30 19.07
N LYS A 419 7.37 3.45 18.68
CA LYS A 419 6.60 4.28 19.63
C LYS A 419 5.39 3.54 20.20
N LYS A 420 4.99 2.41 19.58
CA LYS A 420 4.27 1.37 20.29
C LYS A 420 5.24 0.73 21.28
N LEU A 421 5.14 1.20 22.52
CA LEU A 421 5.62 0.46 23.68
C LEU A 421 5.13 -0.99 23.57
N ASP A 422 5.96 -1.94 23.99
CA ASP A 422 5.64 -3.36 23.99
C ASP A 422 4.33 -3.61 24.78
N ASP A 423 3.25 -3.88 24.03
CA ASP A 423 1.93 -4.23 24.58
C ASP A 423 1.64 -5.73 24.44
N SER A 424 2.70 -6.56 24.47
CA SER A 424 2.56 -8.03 24.47
C SER A 424 1.88 -8.55 25.74
N ALA A 425 1.99 -7.81 26.85
CA ALA A 425 1.36 -8.14 28.12
C ALA A 425 -0.17 -8.17 27.98
N THR A 426 -0.73 -9.38 28.04
CA THR A 426 -2.16 -9.60 27.84
C THR A 426 -2.87 -9.77 29.19
N TYR A 427 -3.97 -9.06 29.37
CA TYR A 427 -4.80 -9.11 30.57
C TYR A 427 -6.23 -9.52 30.22
N LEU A 428 -6.88 -10.25 31.11
CA LEU A 428 -8.32 -10.53 31.01
C LEU A 428 -9.13 -9.34 31.53
N THR A 429 -10.42 -9.28 31.19
CA THR A 429 -11.36 -8.29 31.73
C THR A 429 -12.04 -8.88 32.95
N LYS A 430 -11.91 -8.23 34.13
CA LYS A 430 -12.51 -8.70 35.39
C LYS A 430 -14.03 -8.62 35.36
N GLY A 431 -14.56 -7.60 34.69
CA GLY A 431 -15.98 -7.32 34.60
C GLY A 431 -16.22 -5.90 34.10
N TYR A 432 -17.49 -5.51 34.09
CA TYR A 432 -17.92 -4.18 33.68
C TYR A 432 -18.98 -3.60 34.61
N ILE A 433 -19.18 -2.29 34.54
CA ILE A 433 -20.29 -1.59 35.19
C ILE A 433 -20.77 -0.43 34.34
N ALA A 434 -22.09 -0.26 34.24
CA ALA A 434 -22.72 0.88 33.59
C ALA A 434 -23.39 1.75 34.67
N VAL A 435 -23.05 3.05 34.71
CA VAL A 435 -23.61 3.99 35.69
C VAL A 435 -24.08 5.30 35.03
N PRO A 436 -25.20 5.90 35.50
CA PRO A 436 -25.62 7.22 35.05
C PRO A 436 -24.71 8.28 35.67
N ALA A 437 -24.17 9.20 34.87
CA ALA A 437 -23.17 10.15 35.39
C ALA A 437 -23.74 11.19 36.37
N LYS A 438 -25.07 11.39 36.41
CA LYS A 438 -25.77 12.31 37.31
C LYS A 438 -25.11 13.67 37.37
N LEU A 439 -24.81 14.25 36.19
CA LEU A 439 -24.04 15.50 36.08
C LEU A 439 -24.79 16.72 36.65
N SER A 440 -26.11 16.62 36.85
CA SER A 440 -26.93 17.64 37.51
C SER A 440 -26.83 17.62 39.05
N CYS A 441 -26.28 16.55 39.65
CA CYS A 441 -26.13 16.38 41.08
C CYS A 441 -24.64 16.25 41.43
N ILE A 442 -24.01 17.34 41.86
CA ILE A 442 -22.56 17.39 42.10
C ILE A 442 -22.12 16.29 43.09
N ASP A 443 -22.84 16.14 44.19
CA ASP A 443 -22.56 15.18 45.27
C ASP A 443 -23.26 13.82 45.11
N ALA A 444 -23.52 13.40 43.86
CA ALA A 444 -24.11 12.08 43.60
C ALA A 444 -23.22 10.95 44.17
N ASP A 445 -23.84 10.08 44.97
CA ASP A 445 -23.19 8.91 45.56
C ASP A 445 -23.25 7.71 44.60
N PHE A 446 -22.09 7.17 44.27
CA PHE A 446 -21.91 6.02 43.37
C PHE A 446 -21.64 4.72 44.12
N SER A 447 -21.55 4.75 45.45
CA SER A 447 -21.35 3.57 46.29
C SER A 447 -22.47 2.53 46.14
N ALA A 448 -23.66 2.99 45.72
CA ALA A 448 -24.79 2.13 45.39
C ALA A 448 -24.57 1.24 44.16
N TYR A 449 -23.68 1.64 43.24
CA TYR A 449 -23.37 0.90 42.02
C TYR A 449 -22.15 0.00 42.19
N THR A 450 -21.15 0.45 42.95
CA THR A 450 -19.92 -0.31 43.19
C THR A 450 -19.27 0.06 44.51
N SER A 451 -18.64 -0.92 45.16
CA SER A 451 -17.76 -0.73 46.31
C SER A 451 -16.27 -0.72 45.94
N ASP A 452 -15.94 -0.88 44.65
CA ASP A 452 -14.56 -0.88 44.17
C ASP A 452 -14.00 0.55 44.16
N PRO A 453 -12.97 0.85 44.96
CA PRO A 453 -12.44 2.21 45.09
C PRO A 453 -11.83 2.72 43.77
N GLU A 454 -11.24 1.87 42.93
CA GLU A 454 -10.67 2.31 41.64
C GLU A 454 -11.78 2.72 40.68
N VAL A 455 -12.89 1.97 40.67
CA VAL A 455 -14.05 2.28 39.83
C VAL A 455 -14.71 3.58 40.30
N LEU A 456 -14.87 3.77 41.61
CA LEU A 456 -15.40 5.02 42.19
C LEU A 456 -14.53 6.23 41.84
N GLU A 457 -13.21 6.10 41.95
CA GLU A 457 -12.26 7.16 41.57
C GLU A 457 -12.34 7.46 40.06
N ALA A 458 -12.45 6.44 39.22
CA ALA A 458 -12.59 6.62 37.78
C ALA A 458 -13.88 7.38 37.41
N ILE A 459 -15.00 7.07 38.05
CA ILE A 459 -16.26 7.80 37.89
C ILE A 459 -16.08 9.28 38.26
N GLN A 460 -15.44 9.56 39.41
CA GLN A 460 -15.19 10.92 39.86
C GLN A 460 -14.32 11.72 38.88
N LEU A 461 -13.22 11.13 38.40
CA LEU A 461 -12.31 11.79 37.45
C LEU A 461 -12.99 12.09 36.10
N ILE A 462 -13.82 11.16 35.60
CA ILE A 462 -14.59 11.35 34.36
C ILE A 462 -15.66 12.43 34.52
N ARG A 463 -16.39 12.45 35.65
CA ARG A 463 -17.37 13.51 35.97
C ARG A 463 -16.68 14.87 36.08
N GLY A 464 -15.48 14.90 36.67
CA GLY A 464 -14.64 16.10 36.77
C GLY A 464 -14.38 16.75 35.41
N GLU A 465 -14.13 15.98 34.35
CA GLU A 465 -13.94 16.53 32.99
C GLU A 465 -15.19 17.20 32.40
N PHE A 466 -16.40 16.81 32.83
CA PHE A 466 -17.64 17.50 32.43
C PHE A 466 -17.90 18.75 33.26
N LEU A 467 -17.53 18.73 34.54
CA LEU A 467 -17.85 19.78 35.51
C LEU A 467 -16.75 20.83 35.71
N ALA A 468 -15.55 20.63 35.14
CA ALA A 468 -14.40 21.51 35.32
C ALA A 468 -14.64 22.97 34.92
N GLU A 469 -15.56 23.21 33.97
CA GLU A 469 -15.90 24.55 33.47
C GLU A 469 -17.30 25.01 33.95
N GLY A 470 -17.83 24.42 35.03
CA GLY A 470 -19.14 24.71 35.56
C GLY A 470 -20.21 23.77 35.02
N THR A 471 -21.26 24.33 34.38
CA THR A 471 -22.36 23.52 33.84
C THR A 471 -21.90 22.70 32.62
N PRO A 472 -22.26 21.40 32.51
CA PRO A 472 -21.91 20.58 31.36
C PRO A 472 -22.42 21.21 30.05
N TYR A 473 -21.54 21.30 29.06
CA TYR A 473 -21.87 21.81 27.72
C TYR A 473 -21.28 20.94 26.60
N PRO A 474 -21.86 20.98 25.38
CA PRO A 474 -21.34 20.24 24.23
C PRO A 474 -19.91 20.64 23.87
N LYS A 475 -18.95 19.71 23.99
CA LYS A 475 -17.51 19.97 23.73
C LYS A 475 -16.92 18.91 22.81
N SER A 476 -16.06 19.35 21.89
CA SER A 476 -15.31 18.45 21.02
C SER A 476 -13.90 18.19 21.56
N GLY A 477 -13.39 16.98 21.36
CA GLY A 477 -12.02 16.62 21.71
C GLY A 477 -11.73 16.57 23.22
N ARG A 478 -12.69 16.09 24.02
CA ARG A 478 -12.44 15.73 25.42
C ARG A 478 -11.35 14.66 25.50
N ALA A 479 -10.51 14.74 26.51
CA ALA A 479 -9.42 13.81 26.76
C ALA A 479 -9.06 13.84 28.25
N MET A 480 -8.76 12.67 28.82
CA MET A 480 -8.19 12.58 30.17
C MET A 480 -6.72 12.99 30.09
N LYS A 481 -6.38 14.19 30.55
CA LYS A 481 -4.99 14.72 30.54
C LYS A 481 -4.44 14.79 31.96
N GLY A 482 -3.23 14.28 32.16
CA GLY A 482 -2.50 14.30 33.44
C GLY A 482 -1.94 12.91 33.79
N ASP A 483 -0.74 12.87 34.36
CA ASP A 483 -0.07 11.63 34.78
C ASP A 483 -0.88 10.88 35.86
N ASP A 484 -1.60 11.63 36.69
CA ASP A 484 -2.54 11.17 37.71
C ASP A 484 -3.78 10.45 37.13
N LYS A 485 -4.09 10.67 35.85
CA LYS A 485 -5.25 10.09 35.14
C LYS A 485 -4.87 9.05 34.11
N ASN A 486 -3.58 8.82 33.87
CA ASN A 486 -3.09 7.96 32.79
C ASN A 486 -3.53 6.48 32.93
N TRP A 487 -3.94 6.06 34.13
CA TRP A 487 -4.44 4.73 34.41
C TRP A 487 -5.87 4.47 33.90
N ILE A 488 -6.57 5.51 33.43
CA ILE A 488 -7.90 5.43 32.81
C ILE A 488 -7.78 5.71 31.33
N LYS A 489 -8.20 4.77 30.49
CA LYS A 489 -8.47 5.04 29.08
C LYS A 489 -9.92 5.50 28.92
N ALA A 490 -10.16 6.61 28.25
CA ALA A 490 -11.51 7.15 28.05
C ALA A 490 -11.84 7.36 26.56
N GLN A 491 -12.90 6.72 26.10
CA GLN A 491 -13.51 6.92 24.78
C GLN A 491 -14.77 7.79 24.92
N TRP A 492 -14.71 9.00 24.37
CA TRP A 492 -15.81 9.97 24.39
C TRP A 492 -16.69 9.80 23.16
N VAL A 493 -17.78 9.05 23.32
CA VAL A 493 -18.70 8.71 22.23
C VAL A 493 -19.56 9.92 21.88
N ASN A 494 -19.61 10.25 20.59
CA ASN A 494 -20.41 11.33 20.01
C ASN A 494 -21.31 10.78 18.88
N GLY A 495 -22.17 11.61 18.31
CA GLY A 495 -23.16 11.19 17.30
C GLY A 495 -22.59 10.49 16.06
N VAL A 496 -21.32 10.71 15.70
CA VAL A 496 -20.66 10.04 14.56
C VAL A 496 -20.12 8.66 14.94
N THR A 497 -19.75 8.47 16.21
CA THR A 497 -19.08 7.26 16.71
C THR A 497 -20.01 6.35 17.49
N TYR A 498 -21.20 6.84 17.85
CA TYR A 498 -22.23 6.10 18.56
C TYR A 498 -22.67 4.89 17.74
N ASP A 499 -23.21 5.14 16.54
CA ASP A 499 -23.68 4.12 15.63
C ASP A 499 -23.41 4.56 14.18
N ASP A 500 -22.35 3.99 13.61
CA ASP A 500 -22.02 4.15 12.19
C ASP A 500 -22.51 2.95 11.35
N TYR A 501 -23.40 2.12 11.91
CA TYR A 501 -23.94 0.89 11.33
C TYR A 501 -22.90 -0.20 11.05
N THR A 502 -21.69 -0.09 11.63
CA THR A 502 -20.68 -1.16 11.59
C THR A 502 -20.64 -1.96 12.89
N PRO A 503 -20.16 -3.21 12.88
CA PRO A 503 -19.88 -3.97 14.10
C PRO A 503 -18.82 -3.32 15.00
N SER A 504 -18.04 -2.37 14.47
CA SER A 504 -16.94 -1.71 15.16
C SER A 504 -17.32 -0.40 15.88
N CYS A 505 -18.57 0.07 15.71
CA CYS A 505 -19.06 1.29 16.35
C CYS A 505 -19.08 1.16 17.89
N ALA A 506 -19.12 2.30 18.60
CA ALA A 506 -19.06 2.29 20.06
C ALA A 506 -20.25 1.55 20.70
N LYS A 507 -21.46 1.68 20.11
CA LYS A 507 -22.65 0.95 20.56
C LYS A 507 -22.49 -0.56 20.42
N SER A 508 -22.19 -1.05 19.20
CA SER A 508 -22.05 -2.48 18.91
C SER A 508 -20.96 -3.13 19.76
N ARG A 509 -19.80 -2.46 19.91
CA ARG A 509 -18.70 -2.97 20.74
C ARG A 509 -19.06 -3.01 22.23
N ALA A 510 -19.73 -1.99 22.74
CA ALA A 510 -20.17 -1.98 24.12
C ALA A 510 -21.09 -3.18 24.41
N ILE A 511 -22.10 -3.40 23.55
CA ILE A 511 -23.07 -4.50 23.69
C ILE A 511 -22.39 -5.86 23.54
N ASP A 512 -21.49 -6.04 22.57
CA ASP A 512 -20.79 -7.32 22.35
C ASP A 512 -19.93 -7.70 23.56
N PHE A 513 -19.13 -6.77 24.08
CA PHE A 513 -18.28 -7.06 25.23
C PHE A 513 -19.10 -7.28 26.51
N THR A 514 -20.16 -6.51 26.76
CA THR A 514 -20.99 -6.72 27.93
C THR A 514 -21.77 -8.02 27.85
N ALA A 515 -22.30 -8.39 26.67
CA ALA A 515 -22.97 -9.67 26.44
C ALA A 515 -22.02 -10.86 26.69
N LYS A 516 -20.80 -10.83 26.12
CA LYS A 516 -19.79 -11.86 26.36
C LYS A 516 -19.47 -12.03 27.84
N LEU A 517 -19.27 -10.91 28.55
CA LEU A 517 -19.00 -10.95 29.99
C LEU A 517 -20.19 -11.49 30.80
N ASN A 518 -21.43 -11.16 30.42
CA ASN A 518 -22.63 -11.70 31.04
C ASN A 518 -22.80 -13.21 30.81
N ASP A 519 -22.37 -13.69 29.65
CA ASP A 519 -22.38 -15.11 29.28
C ASP A 519 -21.20 -15.89 29.90
N GLY A 520 -20.34 -15.22 30.68
CA GLY A 520 -19.15 -15.83 31.29
C GLY A 520 -18.03 -16.12 30.30
N ILE A 521 -18.06 -15.52 29.11
CA ILE A 521 -17.02 -15.64 28.09
C ILE A 521 -15.88 -14.69 28.45
N GLU A 522 -14.66 -15.21 28.52
CA GLU A 522 -13.47 -14.40 28.78
C GLU A 522 -13.23 -13.40 27.65
N VAL A 523 -13.02 -12.14 28.01
CA VAL A 523 -12.70 -11.04 27.08
C VAL A 523 -11.33 -10.48 27.42
N GLU A 524 -10.42 -10.44 26.46
CA GLU A 524 -9.12 -9.78 26.61
C GLU A 524 -9.32 -8.27 26.84
N PHE A 525 -8.79 -7.76 27.95
CA PHE A 525 -8.84 -6.33 28.28
C PHE A 525 -8.09 -5.48 27.25
N ASN A 526 -7.04 -6.02 26.61
CA ASN A 526 -6.34 -5.36 25.51
C ASN A 526 -7.27 -5.09 24.31
N GLN A 527 -8.22 -5.99 24.03
CA GLN A 527 -9.22 -5.77 22.98
C GLN A 527 -10.18 -4.63 23.36
N VAL A 528 -10.54 -4.51 24.63
CA VAL A 528 -11.43 -3.47 25.16
C VAL A 528 -10.75 -2.08 25.16
N VAL A 529 -9.49 -1.99 25.61
CA VAL A 529 -8.74 -0.73 25.75
C VAL A 529 -8.32 -0.14 24.39
N ASN A 530 -7.85 -0.98 23.47
CA ASN A 530 -7.24 -0.57 22.20
C ASN A 530 -6.26 0.62 22.33
N PRO A 531 -5.07 0.40 22.93
CA PRO A 531 -4.15 1.49 23.26
C PRO A 531 -3.60 2.21 22.01
N GLY A 532 -3.45 3.53 22.11
CA GLY A 532 -2.90 4.38 21.05
C GLY A 532 -1.37 4.26 20.90
N GLY A 533 -0.78 4.95 19.92
CA GLY A 533 0.65 4.87 19.56
C GLY A 533 1.67 5.38 20.59
N GLY A 534 1.33 5.41 21.87
CA GLY A 534 2.21 5.80 22.99
C GLY A 534 1.68 5.35 24.36
N GLU A 535 0.77 4.37 24.39
CA GLU A 535 0.19 3.81 25.62
C GLU A 535 0.35 2.28 25.60
N ILE A 536 0.44 1.66 26.78
CA ILE A 536 0.33 0.20 26.95
C ILE A 536 -0.88 -0.14 27.82
N THR A 537 -1.51 -1.27 27.55
CA THR A 537 -2.59 -1.83 28.36
C THR A 537 -2.11 -2.11 29.80
N ALA A 538 -0.82 -2.40 30.00
CA ALA A 538 -0.22 -2.54 31.33
C ALA A 538 -0.31 -1.28 32.20
N ASP A 539 -0.42 -0.10 31.61
CA ASP A 539 -0.59 1.16 32.35
C ASP A 539 -2.07 1.45 32.65
N LYS A 540 -3.00 0.79 31.97
CA LYS A 540 -4.44 1.04 32.11
C LYS A 540 -5.03 0.04 33.09
N ARG A 541 -5.73 0.52 34.11
CA ARG A 541 -6.54 -0.31 35.02
C ARG A 541 -8.03 -0.26 34.67
N ILE A 542 -8.48 0.84 34.07
CA ILE A 542 -9.87 1.06 33.67
C ILE A 542 -9.94 1.50 32.21
N MET A 543 -10.90 0.95 31.48
CA MET A 543 -11.36 1.48 30.19
C MET A 543 -12.78 2.02 30.35
N ALA A 544 -13.00 3.27 29.96
CA ALA A 544 -14.27 3.95 30.05
C ALA A 544 -14.80 4.28 28.64
N THR A 545 -16.02 3.83 28.34
CA THR A 545 -16.79 4.26 27.18
C THR A 545 -17.89 5.20 27.67
N ILE A 546 -17.78 6.48 27.31
CA ILE A 546 -18.65 7.55 27.79
C ILE A 546 -19.62 7.96 26.69
N PHE A 547 -20.90 7.62 26.87
CA PHE A 547 -22.00 8.05 26.00
C PHE A 547 -22.61 9.32 26.56
N SER A 548 -22.71 10.39 25.76
CA SER A 548 -23.18 11.68 26.26
C SER A 548 -23.70 12.57 25.15
N THR A 549 -24.81 13.27 25.43
CA THR A 549 -25.29 14.37 24.57
C THR A 549 -24.34 15.58 24.59
N TYR A 550 -23.42 15.65 25.55
CA TYR A 550 -22.41 16.71 25.68
C TYR A 550 -21.10 16.41 24.92
N ASN A 551 -21.00 15.28 24.22
CA ASN A 551 -19.84 14.94 23.39
C ASN A 551 -20.09 15.34 21.93
N LEU A 552 -19.25 16.23 21.39
CA LEU A 552 -19.41 16.77 20.03
C LEU A 552 -18.28 16.30 19.09
N SER A 553 -18.65 15.83 17.89
CA SER A 553 -17.69 15.44 16.86
C SER A 553 -16.93 16.64 16.26
N ARG A 554 -15.64 16.42 15.96
CA ARG A 554 -14.79 17.37 15.20
C ARG A 554 -15.09 17.39 13.70
N LYS A 555 -15.75 16.35 13.16
CA LYS A 555 -16.21 16.31 11.76
C LYS A 555 -17.38 17.27 11.60
N LYS A 556 -17.16 18.40 10.93
CA LYS A 556 -18.15 19.48 10.79
C LYS A 556 -19.26 19.16 9.78
N ASP A 557 -18.93 18.29 8.85
CA ASP A 557 -19.72 17.81 7.71
C ASP A 557 -20.60 16.59 8.04
N ALA A 558 -20.47 16.01 9.24
CA ALA A 558 -21.25 14.84 9.62
C ALA A 558 -22.71 15.19 9.91
N PHE A 559 -23.64 14.35 9.44
CA PHE A 559 -25.09 14.50 9.60
C PHE A 559 -25.52 14.56 11.08
N LYS A 560 -24.97 13.68 11.93
CA LYS A 560 -25.24 13.63 13.39
C LYS A 560 -23.94 13.84 14.17
N ARG A 561 -23.73 15.04 14.72
CA ARG A 561 -22.46 15.41 15.38
C ARG A 561 -22.43 15.16 16.89
N ALA A 562 -23.60 15.13 17.53
CA ALA A 562 -23.78 14.83 18.94
C ALA A 562 -24.87 13.75 19.09
N MET A 563 -24.85 13.02 20.19
CA MET A 563 -25.92 12.10 20.53
C MET A 563 -27.18 12.87 20.94
N ASP A 564 -28.35 12.30 20.72
CA ASP A 564 -29.64 12.86 21.15
C ASP A 564 -30.29 12.02 22.26
N ALA A 565 -31.50 12.43 22.67
CA ALA A 565 -32.26 11.76 23.73
C ALA A 565 -32.69 10.33 23.35
N ASP A 566 -32.91 10.08 22.05
CA ASP A 566 -33.30 8.75 21.56
C ASP A 566 -32.10 7.81 21.64
N ASP A 567 -30.90 8.25 21.25
CA ASP A 567 -29.65 7.50 21.42
C ASP A 567 -29.39 7.16 22.89
N MET A 568 -29.56 8.14 23.79
CA MET A 568 -29.35 7.93 25.22
C MET A 568 -30.39 6.98 25.82
N THR A 569 -31.64 7.05 25.35
CA THR A 569 -32.70 6.12 25.77
C THR A 569 -32.35 4.70 25.34
N GLU A 570 -31.93 4.52 24.09
CA GLU A 570 -31.55 3.23 23.53
C GLU A 570 -30.38 2.60 24.33
N ILE A 571 -29.26 3.31 24.47
CA ILE A 571 -28.06 2.74 25.09
C ILE A 571 -28.24 2.47 26.58
N CYS A 572 -28.98 3.33 27.30
CA CYS A 572 -29.29 3.10 28.72
C CYS A 572 -30.17 1.85 28.89
N GLN A 573 -31.16 1.63 28.02
CA GLN A 573 -31.98 0.42 28.03
C GLN A 573 -31.16 -0.84 27.74
N LEU A 574 -30.30 -0.79 26.71
CA LEU A 574 -29.46 -1.93 26.32
C LEU A 574 -28.46 -2.34 27.41
N LEU A 575 -27.97 -1.38 28.19
CA LEU A 575 -27.02 -1.62 29.28
C LEU A 575 -27.70 -1.76 30.66
N GLY A 576 -29.03 -1.75 30.72
CA GLY A 576 -29.78 -1.92 31.97
C GLY A 576 -29.59 -0.78 32.98
N CYS A 577 -29.33 0.44 32.51
CA CYS A 577 -29.05 1.61 33.33
C CYS A 577 -30.25 2.58 33.36
N GLU A 578 -30.41 3.30 34.48
CA GLU A 578 -31.33 4.45 34.58
C GLU A 578 -31.00 5.48 33.49
N TYR A 579 -32.03 6.11 32.92
CA TYR A 579 -31.86 7.15 31.92
C TYR A 579 -31.12 8.36 32.50
N ASP A 580 -30.04 8.77 31.82
CA ASP A 580 -29.30 10.01 32.06
C ASP A 580 -28.85 10.57 30.71
N ASN A 581 -28.57 11.88 30.64
CA ASN A 581 -27.98 12.51 29.47
C ASN A 581 -26.50 12.12 29.27
N THR A 582 -25.90 11.44 30.26
CA THR A 582 -24.55 10.87 30.18
C THR A 582 -24.48 9.53 30.91
N LEU A 583 -24.02 8.51 30.19
CA LEU A 583 -23.79 7.15 30.69
C LEU A 583 -22.29 6.84 30.65
N ILE A 584 -21.78 6.27 31.74
CA ILE A 584 -20.38 5.84 31.86
C ILE A 584 -20.36 4.32 31.95
N LEU A 585 -19.80 3.66 30.93
CA LEU A 585 -19.55 2.22 30.91
C LEU A 585 -18.06 1.98 31.21
N LEU A 586 -17.77 1.27 32.29
CA LEU A 586 -16.40 1.01 32.76
C LEU A 586 -16.11 -0.48 32.67
N TYR A 587 -14.96 -0.83 32.11
CA TYR A 587 -14.38 -2.16 32.13
C TYR A 587 -13.14 -2.14 33.03
N GLN A 588 -13.04 -3.11 33.93
CA GLN A 588 -11.90 -3.23 34.84
C GLN A 588 -10.93 -4.30 34.36
N ARG A 589 -9.63 -3.98 34.41
CA ARG A 589 -8.58 -4.94 34.13
C ARG A 589 -8.60 -6.07 35.15
N GLY A 590 -8.58 -7.30 34.66
CA GLY A 590 -8.46 -8.52 35.44
C GLY A 590 -7.04 -9.06 35.46
N GLU A 591 -6.93 -10.37 35.63
CA GLU A 591 -5.66 -11.05 35.82
C GLU A 591 -4.79 -11.03 34.55
N PHE A 592 -3.49 -11.04 34.78
CA PHE A 592 -2.49 -11.15 33.73
C PHE A 592 -2.46 -12.59 33.19
N SER A 593 -2.49 -12.75 31.87
CA SER A 593 -2.44 -14.06 31.21
C SER A 593 -1.05 -14.32 30.63
N GLN A 594 -0.28 -15.17 31.30
CA GLN A 594 1.06 -15.58 30.85
C GLN A 594 1.00 -16.33 29.52
N SER A 595 0.02 -17.23 29.35
CA SER A 595 -0.14 -18.03 28.13
C SER A 595 -0.42 -17.18 26.88
N LEU A 596 -1.33 -16.20 26.99
CA LEU A 596 -1.64 -15.27 25.89
C LEU A 596 -0.48 -14.30 25.62
N THR A 597 0.25 -13.91 26.66
CA THR A 597 1.45 -13.06 26.53
C THR A 597 2.58 -13.78 25.81
N ASP A 598 2.84 -15.04 26.15
CA ASP A 598 3.91 -15.83 25.52
C ASP A 598 3.61 -16.14 24.04
N GLN A 599 2.33 -16.31 23.69
CA GLN A 599 1.90 -16.39 22.29
C GLN A 599 2.21 -15.11 21.51
N LYS A 600 2.08 -13.93 22.13
CA LYS A 600 2.37 -12.63 21.50
C LYS A 600 3.86 -12.24 21.51
N ARG A 601 4.67 -12.85 22.39
CA ARG A 601 6.13 -12.56 22.52
C ARG A 601 7.04 -13.37 21.60
N GLN A 602 6.50 -14.29 20.80
CA GLN A 602 7.29 -15.08 19.84
C GLN A 602 7.70 -14.30 18.57
N ASP A 603 7.34 -13.02 18.45
CA ASP A 603 7.88 -12.12 17.42
C ASP A 603 9.18 -11.45 17.92
N PRO A 604 10.36 -11.73 17.33
CA PRO A 604 11.62 -11.16 17.79
C PRO A 604 11.74 -9.67 17.46
N ILE A 605 12.25 -8.91 18.44
CA ILE A 605 12.64 -7.50 18.30
C ILE A 605 13.82 -7.41 17.32
N GLN A 606 13.58 -6.90 16.11
CA GLN A 606 14.62 -6.65 15.11
C GLN A 606 15.31 -5.28 15.32
N ILE A 607 16.63 -5.30 15.40
CA ILE A 607 17.48 -4.11 15.30
C ILE A 607 17.74 -3.90 13.80
N SER A 608 17.32 -2.77 13.22
CA SER A 608 17.45 -2.49 11.78
C SER A 608 17.88 -1.03 11.54
N LYS A 609 18.74 -0.79 10.54
CA LYS A 609 19.09 0.57 10.07
C LYS A 609 18.07 1.13 9.07
N ILE A 610 17.08 0.33 8.68
CA ILE A 610 16.05 0.70 7.71
C ILE A 610 14.96 1.55 8.38
N ARG A 611 14.71 2.74 7.81
CA ARG A 611 13.61 3.64 8.13
C ARG A 611 12.46 3.45 7.15
N SER A 612 11.25 3.44 7.71
CA SER A 612 10.02 3.73 6.98
C SER A 612 9.49 5.09 7.43
N ASP A 613 9.48 6.07 6.53
CA ASP A 613 8.85 7.36 6.80
C ASP A 613 7.33 7.20 6.64
N SER A 614 6.66 6.78 7.71
CA SER A 614 5.23 7.02 7.90
C SER A 614 5.05 8.32 8.69
N VAL A 615 4.30 9.27 8.14
CA VAL A 615 4.09 10.60 8.76
C VAL A 615 3.04 10.56 9.90
N PHE A 616 2.63 9.39 10.37
CA PHE A 616 1.89 9.29 11.63
C PHE A 616 2.87 9.29 12.81
N LYS A 617 3.14 10.51 13.30
CA LYS A 617 3.83 10.77 14.57
C LYS A 617 3.05 10.30 15.79
#